data_AF-A0A940ZKW4-F1
#
_entry.id   AF-A0A940ZKW4-F1
#
_cell.length_a   1.000
_cell.length_b   1.000
_cell.length_c   1.000
_cell.angle_alpha   90.00
_cell.angle_beta   90.00
_cell.angle_gamma   90.00
#
_symmetry.space_group_name_H-M   'P 1'
#
loop_
_entity.id
_entity.type
_entity.pdbx_description
1 polymer ?
#
loop_
_entity_poly.entity_id
_entity_poly.type
_entity_poly.pdbx_seq_one_letter_code
_entity_poly.pdbx_strand_id
1 'polypeptide(L)'
;MPILRIVVLTVLLMATPALLIAQPFLVSDPYPAKEVQPTKFVVTIGGKSFDVVPEKNPDGSSFLKYDLSRLPDGIHTVKVKAVNSALKQESPEVSLPLQKTGSKVTRARDEGEKLAPSRTFPGYIRQ
;
A
#
# COMPACT_ATOMS: atom_id res chain seq x y z
N MET A 1 35.63 -46.16 -24.28
CA MET A 1 35.04 -44.89 -24.79
C MET A 1 33.56 -45.12 -25.03
N PRO A 2 32.60 -44.28 -24.58
CA PRO A 2 32.48 -43.57 -23.31
C PRO A 2 31.14 -43.86 -22.56
N ILE A 3 31.23 -43.84 -21.22
CA ILE A 3 30.36 -43.11 -20.28
C ILE A 3 28.85 -43.09 -20.58
N LEU A 4 28.07 -43.88 -19.84
CA LEU A 4 26.67 -43.55 -19.56
C LEU A 4 26.43 -43.57 -18.05
N ARG A 5 26.84 -42.46 -17.42
CA ARG A 5 26.46 -42.09 -16.05
C ARG A 5 24.96 -41.82 -16.03
N ILE A 6 24.17 -42.85 -15.76
CA ILE A 6 22.76 -42.69 -15.39
C ILE A 6 22.75 -42.39 -13.89
N VAL A 7 23.19 -41.18 -13.54
CA VAL A 7 22.82 -40.56 -12.27
C VAL A 7 21.38 -40.09 -12.49
N VAL A 8 20.41 -40.96 -12.23
CA VAL A 8 19.01 -40.53 -12.05
C VAL A 8 18.97 -39.77 -10.73
N LEU A 9 19.39 -38.51 -10.79
CA LEU A 9 19.07 -37.53 -9.78
C LEU A 9 17.59 -37.19 -10.00
N THR A 10 16.71 -37.96 -9.38
CA THR A 10 15.29 -37.64 -9.29
C THR A 10 15.19 -36.36 -8.46
N VAL A 11 15.26 -35.22 -9.15
CA VAL A 11 15.00 -33.89 -8.59
C VAL A 11 13.57 -33.90 -8.10
N LEU A 12 13.41 -34.12 -6.80
CA LEU A 12 12.17 -33.94 -6.07
C LEU A 12 11.83 -32.45 -6.13
N LEU A 13 11.06 -32.08 -7.15
CA LEU A 13 10.48 -30.75 -7.30
C LEU A 13 9.43 -30.58 -6.19
N MET A 14 9.90 -30.23 -5.00
CA MET A 14 9.08 -29.76 -3.90
C MET A 14 8.34 -28.50 -4.38
N ALA A 15 7.13 -28.69 -4.88
CA ALA A 15 6.16 -27.63 -5.07
C ALA A 15 5.83 -27.09 -3.68
N THR A 16 6.64 -26.14 -3.19
CA THR A 16 6.29 -25.37 -2.01
C THR A 16 5.01 -24.63 -2.35
N PRO A 17 3.90 -24.88 -1.63
CA PRO A 17 2.70 -24.09 -1.82
C PRO A 17 3.08 -22.64 -1.48
N ALA A 18 3.05 -21.77 -2.50
CA ALA A 18 3.19 -20.35 -2.28
C ALA A 18 1.98 -19.92 -1.44
N LEU A 19 2.21 -19.72 -0.15
CA LEU A 19 1.25 -19.07 0.72
C LEU A 19 1.06 -17.65 0.17
N LEU A 20 -0.06 -17.42 -0.53
CA LEU A 20 -0.48 -16.10 -1.00
C LEU A 20 -0.89 -15.27 0.21
N ILE A 21 0.09 -14.77 0.96
CA ILE A 21 -0.14 -13.78 2.00
C ILE A 21 -0.42 -12.48 1.25
N ALA A 22 -1.66 -11.99 1.32
CA ALA A 22 -2.00 -10.68 0.76
C ALA A 22 -1.09 -9.61 1.40
N GLN A 23 -0.31 -8.92 0.56
CA GLN A 23 0.57 -7.85 1.02
C GLN A 23 -0.25 -6.60 1.32
N PRO A 24 0.10 -5.84 2.38
CA PRO A 24 -0.55 -4.56 2.63
C PRO A 24 -0.10 -3.53 1.59
N PHE A 25 -1.04 -3.00 0.82
CA PHE A 25 -0.77 -1.96 -0.18
C PHE A 25 -1.41 -0.63 0.23
N LEU A 26 -0.67 0.46 0.01
CA LEU A 26 -1.23 1.80 -0.05
C LEU A 26 -1.73 2.05 -1.47
N VAL A 27 -3.03 2.30 -1.60
CA VAL A 27 -3.70 2.52 -2.89
C VAL A 27 -4.38 3.88 -2.87
N SER A 28 -4.24 4.66 -3.94
CA SER A 28 -5.01 5.90 -4.13
C SER A 28 -6.29 5.64 -4.91
N ASP A 29 -7.23 6.57 -4.84
CA ASP A 29 -8.31 6.61 -5.81
C ASP A 29 -7.73 6.80 -7.24
N PRO A 30 -8.40 6.24 -8.27
CA PRO A 30 -7.96 6.40 -9.65
C PRO A 30 -8.13 7.83 -10.17
N TYR A 31 -7.12 8.31 -10.90
CA TYR A 31 -7.18 9.52 -11.72
C TYR A 31 -7.91 9.19 -13.03
N PRO A 32 -9.08 9.79 -13.31
CA PRO A 32 -9.88 9.46 -14.49
C PRO A 32 -9.10 9.67 -15.79
N ALA A 33 -9.20 8.74 -16.75
CA ALA A 33 -8.39 8.74 -17.97
C ALA A 33 -8.46 10.04 -18.82
N LYS A 34 -9.56 10.79 -18.68
CA LYS A 34 -9.82 12.05 -19.42
C LYS A 34 -9.25 13.29 -18.71
N GLU A 35 -8.72 13.14 -17.51
CA GLU A 35 -8.13 14.22 -16.72
C GLU A 35 -6.61 14.16 -16.77
N VAL A 36 -5.98 15.18 -16.16
CA VAL A 36 -4.53 15.25 -16.04
C VAL A 36 -4.01 14.03 -15.30
N GLN A 37 -3.19 13.23 -15.98
CA GLN A 37 -2.61 12.02 -15.42
C GLN A 37 -1.33 12.33 -14.64
N PRO A 38 -1.07 11.64 -13.51
CA PRO A 38 0.25 11.66 -12.91
C PRO A 38 1.27 10.97 -13.82
N THR A 39 2.47 11.53 -13.91
CA THR A 39 3.63 10.82 -14.48
C THR A 39 4.32 9.97 -13.42
N LYS A 40 4.23 10.38 -12.15
CA LYS A 40 4.72 9.64 -10.99
C LYS A 40 3.95 10.01 -9.73
N PHE A 41 4.02 9.14 -8.73
CA PHE A 41 3.70 9.45 -7.35
C PHE A 41 4.99 9.54 -6.54
N VAL A 42 5.03 10.47 -5.60
CA VAL A 42 6.12 10.58 -4.63
C VAL A 42 5.57 10.14 -3.29
N VAL A 43 6.09 9.04 -2.76
CA VAL A 43 5.73 8.49 -1.45
C VAL A 43 6.88 8.79 -0.49
N THR A 44 6.62 9.49 0.61
CA THR A 44 7.63 9.84 1.61
C THR A 44 7.31 9.17 2.93
N ILE A 45 8.25 8.38 3.46
CA ILE A 45 8.11 7.65 4.73
C ILE A 45 9.39 7.85 5.54
N GLY A 46 9.25 8.34 6.78
CA GLY A 46 10.41 8.59 7.66
C GLY A 46 11.44 9.55 7.04
N GLY A 47 10.99 10.54 6.28
CA GLY A 47 11.84 11.52 5.60
C GLY A 47 12.52 11.02 4.31
N LYS A 48 12.31 9.76 3.91
CA LYS A 48 12.82 9.21 2.64
C LYS A 48 11.72 9.20 1.60
N SER A 49 12.02 9.72 0.41
CA SER A 49 11.07 9.78 -0.72
C SER A 49 11.36 8.69 -1.74
N PHE A 50 10.29 8.11 -2.27
CA PHE A 50 10.30 7.06 -3.28
C PHE A 50 9.43 7.52 -4.45
N ASP A 51 10.01 7.50 -5.65
CA ASP A 51 9.25 7.70 -6.89
C ASP A 51 8.57 6.38 -7.26
N VAL A 52 7.25 6.42 -7.44
CA VAL A 52 6.42 5.27 -7.77
C VAL A 52 5.75 5.52 -9.12
N VAL A 53 5.90 4.58 -10.04
CA VAL A 53 5.25 4.62 -11.35
C VAL A 53 3.75 4.33 -11.17
N PRO A 54 2.83 5.12 -11.77
CA PRO A 54 1.41 4.86 -11.69
C PRO A 54 1.04 3.50 -12.30
N GLU A 55 0.24 2.70 -11.59
CA GLU A 55 -0.46 1.57 -12.21
C GLU A 55 -1.63 2.10 -13.04
N LYS A 56 -2.02 1.37 -14.08
CA LYS A 56 -3.12 1.74 -14.98
C LYS A 56 -4.20 0.67 -14.99
N ASN A 57 -5.44 1.12 -14.91
CA ASN A 57 -6.60 0.28 -15.17
C ASN A 57 -6.82 0.11 -16.69
N PRO A 58 -7.59 -0.92 -17.11
CA PRO A 58 -7.93 -1.13 -18.51
C PRO A 58 -8.68 0.04 -19.16
N ASP A 59 -9.39 0.85 -18.36
CA ASP A 59 -10.09 2.06 -18.80
C ASP A 59 -9.15 3.26 -19.01
N GLY A 60 -7.86 3.10 -18.75
CA GLY A 60 -6.84 4.14 -18.87
C GLY A 60 -6.70 5.05 -17.66
N SER A 61 -7.49 4.87 -16.60
CA SER A 61 -7.30 5.59 -15.33
C SER A 61 -6.01 5.12 -14.65
N SER A 62 -5.32 6.04 -13.97
CA SER A 62 -4.05 5.74 -13.28
C SER A 62 -4.20 5.87 -11.78
N PHE A 63 -3.51 5.03 -11.00
CA PHE A 63 -3.57 5.06 -9.55
C PHE A 63 -2.23 4.71 -8.92
N LEU A 64 -2.04 5.12 -7.67
CA LEU A 64 -0.91 4.70 -6.86
C LEU A 64 -1.19 3.30 -6.32
N LYS A 65 -0.18 2.43 -6.40
CA LYS A 65 -0.12 1.22 -5.58
C LYS A 65 1.30 1.04 -5.06
N TYR A 66 1.45 1.07 -3.75
CA TYR A 66 2.75 1.00 -3.07
C TYR A 66 2.74 -0.08 -1.99
N ASP A 67 3.75 -0.96 -2.00
CA ASP A 67 3.87 -2.06 -1.05
C ASP A 67 4.37 -1.57 0.32
N LEU A 68 3.58 -1.81 1.37
CA LEU A 68 3.89 -1.48 2.76
C LEU A 68 4.45 -2.68 3.53
N SER A 69 4.59 -3.85 2.91
CA SER A 69 5.02 -5.10 3.58
C SER A 69 6.38 -4.96 4.26
N ARG A 70 7.27 -4.15 3.69
CA ARG A 70 8.64 -3.92 4.15
C ARG A 70 8.75 -2.94 5.32
N LEU A 71 7.66 -2.27 5.69
CA LEU A 71 7.68 -1.40 6.85
C LEU A 71 7.77 -2.25 8.13
N PRO A 72 8.57 -1.84 9.13
CA PRO A 72 8.52 -2.47 10.44
C PRO A 72 7.16 -2.19 11.10
N ASP A 73 6.79 -3.01 12.08
CA ASP A 73 5.59 -2.75 12.87
C ASP A 73 5.74 -1.44 13.67
N GLY A 74 4.63 -0.73 13.86
CA GLY A 74 4.61 0.58 14.51
C GLY A 74 3.82 1.62 13.73
N ILE A 75 3.90 2.87 14.20
CA ILE A 75 3.22 4.01 13.59
C ILE A 75 4.18 4.70 12.60
N HIS A 76 3.71 4.89 11.38
CA HIS A 76 4.42 5.52 10.27
C HIS A 76 3.59 6.66 9.70
N THR A 77 4.18 7.84 9.56
CA THR A 77 3.56 8.92 8.79
C THR A 77 3.98 8.80 7.34
N VAL A 78 3.04 8.42 6.48
CA VAL A 78 3.25 8.31 5.04
C VAL A 78 2.68 9.54 4.35
N LYS A 79 3.52 10.24 3.61
CA LYS A 79 3.11 11.39 2.81
C LYS A 79 3.10 11.02 1.34
N VAL A 80 2.08 11.44 0.61
CA VAL A 80 1.94 11.11 -0.81
C VAL A 80 1.56 12.35 -1.58
N LYS A 81 2.20 12.55 -2.75
CA LYS A 81 1.76 13.51 -3.76
C LYS A 81 1.86 12.91 -5.16
N ALA A 82 0.98 13.34 -6.05
CA ALA A 82 1.04 13.06 -7.47
C ALA A 82 1.82 14.18 -8.17
N VAL A 83 2.63 13.80 -9.16
CA VAL A 83 3.41 14.75 -9.96
C VAL A 83 3.18 14.45 -11.43
N ASN A 84 2.90 15.50 -12.20
CA ASN A 84 2.94 15.48 -13.65
C ASN A 84 4.15 16.33 -14.12
N SER A 85 5.23 15.66 -14.48
CA SER A 85 6.47 16.30 -14.90
C SER A 85 6.37 17.01 -16.25
N ALA A 86 5.48 16.57 -17.14
CA ALA A 86 5.27 17.19 -18.45
C ALA A 86 4.60 18.57 -18.32
N LEU A 87 3.65 18.69 -17.40
CA LEU A 87 2.92 19.93 -17.12
C LEU A 87 3.53 20.74 -15.97
N LYS A 88 4.60 20.24 -15.33
CA LYS A 88 5.20 20.81 -14.11
C LYS A 88 4.16 21.07 -13.00
N GLN A 89 3.22 20.16 -12.86
CA GLN A 89 2.11 20.25 -11.91
C GLN A 89 2.27 19.20 -10.81
N GLU A 90 1.92 19.55 -9.59
CA GLU A 90 1.90 18.65 -8.44
C GLU A 90 0.53 18.73 -7.74
N SER A 91 0.08 17.61 -7.17
CA SER A 91 -1.09 17.61 -6.29
C SER A 91 -0.71 18.12 -4.90
N PRO A 92 -1.70 18.50 -4.06
CA PRO A 92 -1.49 18.65 -2.64
C PRO A 92 -0.87 17.38 -2.04
N GLU A 93 0.04 17.56 -1.08
CA GLU A 93 0.61 16.44 -0.33
C GLU A 93 -0.38 15.99 0.76
N VAL A 94 -0.70 14.70 0.76
CA VAL A 94 -1.59 14.09 1.76
C VAL A 94 -0.74 13.33 2.76
N SER A 95 -0.89 13.64 4.05
CA SER A 95 -0.21 12.96 5.16
C SER A 95 -1.16 11.97 5.82
N LEU A 96 -0.76 10.70 5.86
CA LEU A 96 -1.55 9.59 6.37
C LEU A 96 -0.77 8.90 7.50
N PRO A 97 -1.22 9.00 8.76
CA PRO A 97 -0.66 8.22 9.84
C PRO A 97 -1.17 6.77 9.71
N LEU A 98 -0.26 5.81 9.61
CA LEU A 98 -0.55 4.38 9.43
C LEU A 98 0.05 3.58 10.58
N GLN A 99 -0.74 2.71 11.19
CA GLN A 99 -0.27 1.72 12.14
C GLN A 99 -0.15 0.37 11.44
N LYS A 100 1.06 -0.20 11.49
CA LYS A 100 1.34 -1.55 10.97
C LYS A 100 1.51 -2.54 12.12
N THR A 101 0.85 -3.69 12.00
CA THR A 101 0.97 -4.83 12.93
C THR A 101 0.94 -6.12 12.13
N GLY A 102 2.09 -6.77 11.97
CA GLY A 102 2.28 -7.90 11.06
C GLY A 102 1.91 -7.52 9.63
N SER A 103 0.98 -8.28 9.04
CA SER A 103 0.45 -8.03 7.68
C SER A 103 -0.70 -7.00 7.65
N LYS A 104 -1.18 -6.55 8.81
CA LYS A 104 -2.32 -5.63 8.91
C LYS A 104 -1.82 -4.19 8.96
N VAL A 105 -2.42 -3.33 8.14
CA VAL A 105 -2.22 -1.87 8.16
C VAL A 105 -3.56 -1.20 8.37
N THR A 106 -3.63 -0.29 9.35
CA THR A 106 -4.81 0.54 9.64
C THR A 106 -4.39 2.00 9.70
N ARG A 107 -5.32 2.94 9.44
CA ARG A 107 -5.05 4.34 9.78
C ARG A 107 -4.82 4.43 11.28
N ALA A 108 -3.70 5.02 11.67
CA ALA A 108 -3.47 5.36 13.06
C ALA A 108 -4.46 6.45 13.43
N ARG A 109 -5.09 6.29 14.59
CA ARG A 109 -6.13 7.20 15.08
C ARG A 109 -5.50 8.54 15.44
N ASP A 110 -6.08 9.63 14.96
CA ASP A 110 -5.73 10.95 15.47
C ASP A 110 -6.18 11.05 16.93
N GLU A 111 -5.29 11.45 17.84
CA GLU A 111 -5.56 11.54 19.29
C GLU A 111 -6.76 12.44 19.66
N GLY A 112 -7.32 13.18 18.70
CA GLY A 112 -8.49 14.05 18.84
C GLY A 112 -9.84 13.50 18.31
N GLU A 113 -9.88 12.28 17.75
CA GLU A 113 -11.14 11.73 17.21
C GLU A 113 -12.08 11.30 18.35
N LYS A 114 -12.93 12.24 18.80
CA LYS A 114 -13.96 12.02 19.83
C LYS A 114 -14.84 10.84 19.40
N LEU A 115 -14.83 9.76 20.17
CA LEU A 115 -15.77 8.64 19.97
C LEU A 115 -17.18 9.22 19.94
N ALA A 116 -17.92 8.96 18.86
CA ALA A 116 -19.37 9.12 18.93
C ALA A 116 -19.85 8.30 20.13
N PRO A 117 -20.73 8.85 20.99
CA PRO A 117 -21.24 8.10 22.13
C PRO A 117 -21.85 6.80 21.60
N SER A 118 -21.28 5.66 21.98
CA SER A 118 -21.85 4.37 21.64
C SER A 118 -23.16 4.20 22.39
N ARG A 119 -24.15 3.55 21.77
CA ARG A 119 -25.49 3.32 22.35
C ARG A 119 -25.46 2.52 23.67
N THR A 120 -24.31 1.99 24.03
CA THR A 120 -24.01 1.28 25.28
C THR A 120 -23.61 2.19 26.44
N PHE A 121 -23.66 3.53 26.30
CA PHE A 121 -23.41 4.41 27.43
C PHE A 121 -24.53 4.26 28.49
N PRO A 122 -24.22 3.82 29.73
CA PRO A 122 -25.20 3.46 30.76
C PRO A 122 -25.84 4.69 31.43
N GLY A 123 -26.12 5.75 30.66
CA GLY A 123 -26.67 7.03 31.14
C GLY A 123 -27.87 7.55 30.34
N TYR A 124 -28.33 6.83 29.31
CA TYR A 124 -29.54 7.18 28.54
C TYR A 124 -30.72 6.28 28.95
N ILE A 125 -31.08 6.29 30.23
CA ILE A 125 -32.46 6.03 30.64
C ILE A 125 -32.86 7.24 31.48
N ARG A 126 -33.48 8.24 30.83
CA ARG A 126 -34.22 9.27 31.56
C ARG A 126 -35.54 8.63 31.97
N GLN A 127 -35.78 8.55 33.30
CA GLN A 127 -37.12 8.37 33.85
C GLN A 127 -38.00 9.56 33.46
#